data_AF-A0AA90TRJ6-F1
#
_entry.id   AF-A0AA90TRJ6-F1
#
_cell.length_a   1.000
_cell.length_b   1.000
_cell.length_c   1.000
_cell.angle_alpha   90.00
_cell.angle_beta   90.00
_cell.angle_gamma   90.00
#
_symmetry.space_group_name_H-M   'P 1'
#
loop_
_entity.id
_entity.type
_entity.pdbx_description
1 polymer ?
#
loop_
_entity_poly.entity_id
_entity_poly.type
_entity_poly.pdbx_seq_one_letter_code
_entity_poly.pdbx_strand_id
1 'polypeptide(L)'
;MTEIVESTALTALQKKDLLHRLARIEGQLRGVQKLIAQAATPSDCDAVAQQMAAARKALDRSFVQLLTNTIQTQSANARDLTEAQASASKLAAMLDKFA
;
A
#
# COMPACT_ATOMS: atom_id res chain seq x y z
N MET A 1 12.20 12.60 -7.16
CA MET A 1 12.38 11.39 -6.32
C MET A 1 12.23 11.85 -4.89
N THR A 2 11.22 11.36 -4.16
CA THR A 2 10.96 11.78 -2.77
C THR A 2 12.17 11.43 -1.91
N GLU A 3 12.66 12.38 -1.12
CA GLU A 3 13.76 12.15 -0.18
C GLU A 3 13.32 11.17 0.90
N ILE A 4 14.10 10.09 1.12
CA ILE A 4 13.80 9.07 2.13
C ILE A 4 14.51 9.45 3.42
N VAL A 5 13.75 9.90 4.42
CA VAL A 5 14.26 10.20 5.75
C VAL A 5 14.43 8.91 6.56
N GLU A 6 15.45 8.80 7.41
CA GLU A 6 15.55 7.70 8.38
C GLU A 6 14.55 7.88 9.53
N SER A 7 13.87 6.80 9.94
CA SER A 7 12.99 6.85 11.12
C SER A 7 12.81 5.50 11.78
N THR A 8 12.37 5.50 13.04
CA THR A 8 12.01 4.28 13.80
C THR A 8 10.71 3.63 13.33
N ALA A 9 9.97 4.29 12.43
CA ALA A 9 8.69 3.79 11.93
C ALA A 9 8.85 2.75 10.81
N LEU A 10 9.79 2.98 9.88
CA LEU A 10 10.11 2.11 8.75
C LEU A 10 11.57 2.29 8.36
N THR A 11 12.24 1.20 8.01
CA THR A 11 13.60 1.24 7.44
C THR A 11 13.60 1.88 6.05
N ALA A 12 14.77 2.38 5.62
CA ALA A 12 14.93 2.95 4.28
C ALA A 12 14.58 1.95 3.16
N LEU A 13 14.89 0.66 3.35
CA LEU A 13 14.56 -0.40 2.38
C LEU A 13 13.04 -0.62 2.28
N GLN A 14 12.34 -0.68 3.41
CA GLN A 14 10.87 -0.79 3.43
C GLN A 14 10.20 0.42 2.78
N LYS A 15 10.71 1.64 3.04
CA LYS A 15 10.22 2.87 2.38
C LYS A 15 10.41 2.79 0.87
N LYS A 16 11.60 2.39 0.41
CA LYS A 16 11.90 2.25 -1.02
C LYS A 16 10.99 1.22 -1.71
N ASP A 17 10.77 0.05 -1.10
CA ASP A 17 9.87 -0.98 -1.67
C ASP A 17 8.43 -0.47 -1.78
N LEU A 18 7.89 0.15 -0.72
CA LEU A 18 6.54 0.72 -0.73
C LEU A 18 6.40 1.81 -1.81
N LEU A 19 7.38 2.72 -1.91
CA LEU A 19 7.38 3.76 -2.95
C LEU A 19 7.43 3.16 -4.36
N HIS A 20 8.23 2.11 -4.59
CA HIS A 20 8.26 1.41 -5.89
C HIS A 20 6.94 0.71 -6.24
N ARG A 21 6.21 0.21 -5.23
CA ARG A 21 4.87 -0.36 -5.45
C ARG A 21 3.87 0.73 -5.80
N LEU A 22 3.90 1.85 -5.08
CA LEU A 22 3.03 3.00 -5.35
C LEU A 22 3.29 3.60 -6.74
N ALA A 23 4.55 3.73 -7.16
CA ALA A 23 4.88 4.19 -8.51
C ALA A 23 4.31 3.27 -9.61
N ARG A 24 4.28 1.95 -9.37
CA ARG A 24 3.62 1.00 -10.30
C ARG A 24 2.11 1.19 -10.32
N ILE A 25 1.47 1.36 -9.17
CA ILE A 25 0.03 1.64 -9.06
C ILE A 25 -0.33 2.95 -9.76
N GLU A 26 0.49 4.00 -9.62
CA GLU A 26 0.32 5.26 -10.34
C GLU A 26 0.38 5.05 -11.87
N GLY A 27 1.28 4.19 -12.35
CA GLY A 27 1.29 3.75 -13.75
C GLY A 27 -0.01 3.07 -14.18
N GLN A 28 -0.56 2.19 -13.34
CA GLN A 28 -1.87 1.56 -13.60
C GLN A 28 -2.99 2.58 -13.66
N LEU A 29 -3.03 3.55 -12.74
CA LEU A 29 -4.04 4.61 -12.72
C LEU A 29 -3.97 5.50 -13.96
N ARG A 30 -2.77 5.86 -14.43
CA ARG A 30 -2.59 6.55 -15.72
C ARG A 30 -3.09 5.70 -16.89
N GLY A 31 -2.87 4.39 -16.86
CA GLY A 31 -3.41 3.44 -17.85
C GLY A 31 -4.94 3.42 -17.84
N VAL A 32 -5.56 3.34 -16.67
CA VAL A 32 -7.03 3.41 -16.48
C VAL A 32 -7.59 4.72 -17.03
N GLN A 33 -6.98 5.87 -16.72
CA GLN A 33 -7.40 7.16 -17.26
C GLN A 33 -7.38 7.19 -18.80
N LYS A 34 -6.34 6.62 -19.41
CA LYS A 34 -6.24 6.50 -20.87
C LYS A 34 -7.35 5.60 -21.44
N LEU A 35 -7.62 4.45 -20.82
CA LEU A 35 -8.68 3.54 -21.26
C LEU A 35 -10.05 4.23 -21.18
N ILE A 36 -10.33 4.98 -20.12
CA ILE A 36 -11.56 5.76 -19.97
C ILE A 36 -11.66 6.82 -21.07
N ALA A 37 -10.58 7.57 -21.32
CA ALA A 37 -10.58 8.62 -22.34
C ALA A 37 -10.76 8.07 -23.78
N GLN A 38 -10.44 6.79 -24.00
CA GLN A 38 -10.53 6.12 -25.30
C GLN A 38 -11.77 5.24 -25.43
N ALA A 39 -12.53 5.01 -24.35
CA ALA A 39 -13.73 4.18 -24.37
C ALA A 39 -14.81 4.82 -25.26
N ALA A 40 -15.21 4.11 -26.30
CA ALA A 40 -16.18 4.58 -27.29
C ALA A 40 -17.50 3.81 -27.22
N THR A 41 -17.44 2.57 -26.73
CA THR A 41 -18.56 1.64 -26.65
C THR A 41 -18.72 1.11 -25.21
N PRO A 42 -19.93 0.68 -24.81
CA PRO A 42 -20.14 0.11 -23.47
C PRO A 42 -19.24 -1.10 -23.15
N SER A 43 -18.84 -1.90 -24.14
CA SER A 43 -17.95 -3.05 -23.92
C SER A 43 -16.52 -2.65 -23.54
N ASP A 44 -16.08 -1.43 -23.86
CA ASP A 44 -14.75 -0.94 -23.45
C ASP A 44 -14.65 -0.76 -21.92
N CYS A 45 -15.79 -0.58 -21.26
CA CYS A 45 -15.87 -0.44 -19.81
C CYS A 45 -15.45 -1.71 -19.07
N ASP A 46 -15.54 -2.89 -19.69
CA ASP A 46 -15.10 -4.15 -19.07
C ASP A 46 -13.58 -4.14 -18.83
N ALA A 47 -12.81 -3.65 -19.81
CA ALA A 47 -11.36 -3.51 -19.69
C ALA A 47 -10.98 -2.47 -18.63
N VAL A 48 -11.70 -1.33 -18.58
CA VAL A 48 -11.53 -0.31 -17.53
C VAL A 48 -11.78 -0.92 -16.16
N ALA A 49 -12.89 -1.62 -15.97
CA ALA A 49 -13.26 -2.23 -14.70
C ALA A 49 -12.22 -3.26 -14.23
N GLN A 50 -11.71 -4.09 -15.15
CA GLN A 50 -10.63 -5.04 -14.86
C GLN A 50 -9.35 -4.34 -14.41
N GLN A 51 -8.92 -3.27 -15.10
CA GLN A 51 -7.71 -2.54 -14.72
C GLN A 51 -7.87 -1.77 -13.40
N MET A 52 -9.05 -1.21 -13.14
CA MET A 52 -9.38 -0.60 -11.85
C MET A 52 -9.33 -1.64 -10.72
N ALA A 53 -9.91 -2.84 -10.93
CA ALA A 53 -9.85 -3.91 -9.95
C ALA A 53 -8.41 -4.38 -9.68
N ALA A 54 -7.57 -4.44 -10.73
CA ALA A 54 -6.15 -4.76 -10.59
C ALA A 54 -5.39 -3.69 -9.78
N ALA A 55 -5.63 -2.40 -10.06
CA ALA A 55 -5.03 -1.30 -9.31
C ALA A 55 -5.46 -1.30 -7.83
N ARG A 56 -6.76 -1.52 -7.56
CA ARG A 56 -7.30 -1.69 -6.20
C ARG A 56 -6.59 -2.82 -5.46
N LYS A 57 -6.51 -4.01 -6.07
CA LYS A 57 -5.85 -5.16 -5.43
C LYS A 57 -4.36 -4.94 -5.17
N ALA A 58 -3.67 -4.22 -6.08
CA ALA A 58 -2.27 -3.85 -5.89
C ALA A 58 -2.10 -2.86 -4.72
N LEU A 59 -3.03 -1.92 -4.56
CA LEU A 59 -3.05 -0.99 -3.44
C LEU A 59 -3.32 -1.72 -2.12
N ASP A 60 -4.31 -2.63 -2.07
CA ASP A 60 -4.62 -3.43 -0.87
C ASP A 60 -3.40 -4.24 -0.41
N ARG A 61 -2.69 -4.88 -1.36
CA ARG A 61 -1.44 -5.61 -1.05
C ARG A 61 -0.36 -4.69 -0.50
N SER A 62 -0.27 -3.46 -1.01
CA SER A 62 0.70 -2.46 -0.54
C SER A 62 0.33 -1.94 0.85
N PHE A 63 -0.97 -1.80 1.15
CA PHE A 63 -1.48 -1.47 2.47
C PHE A 63 -1.13 -2.56 3.49
N VAL A 64 -1.41 -3.84 3.19
CA VAL A 64 -1.01 -4.95 4.07
C VAL A 64 0.50 -4.97 4.29
N GLN A 65 1.30 -4.78 3.23
CA GLN A 65 2.76 -4.73 3.34
C GLN A 65 3.23 -3.59 4.25
N LEU A 66 2.62 -2.40 4.17
CA LEU A 66 2.91 -1.28 5.07
C LEU A 66 2.68 -1.67 6.53
N LEU A 67 1.55 -2.30 6.83
CA LEU A 67 1.23 -2.71 8.20
C LEU A 67 2.18 -3.82 8.69
N THR A 68 2.47 -4.83 7.87
CA THR A 68 3.46 -5.86 8.20
C THR A 68 4.84 -5.27 8.49
N ASN A 69 5.32 -4.36 7.62
CA ASN A 69 6.60 -3.68 7.81
C ASN A 69 6.61 -2.86 9.11
N THR A 70 5.47 -2.23 9.44
CA THR A 70 5.31 -1.44 10.66
C THR A 70 5.36 -2.32 11.91
N ILE A 71 4.64 -3.46 11.92
CA ILE A 71 4.67 -4.42 13.03
C ILE A 71 6.11 -4.92 13.23
N GLN A 72 6.78 -5.35 12.17
CA GLN A 72 8.15 -5.87 12.25
C GLN A 72 9.12 -4.85 12.84
N THR A 73 9.07 -3.60 12.34
CA THR A 73 9.98 -2.54 12.77
C THR A 73 9.70 -2.10 14.20
N GLN A 74 8.44 -1.91 14.57
CA GLN A 74 8.08 -1.45 15.91
C GLN A 74 8.30 -2.55 16.96
N SER A 75 7.95 -3.80 16.67
CA SER A 75 8.21 -4.91 17.58
C SER A 75 9.71 -5.14 17.80
N ALA A 76 10.54 -4.95 16.76
CA ALA A 76 12.00 -5.05 16.90
C ALA A 76 12.61 -3.90 17.73
N ASN A 77 11.97 -2.74 17.75
CA ASN A 77 12.41 -1.55 18.49
C ASN A 77 11.71 -1.38 19.84
N ALA A 78 10.81 -2.29 20.21
CA ALA A 78 10.05 -2.20 21.46
C ALA A 78 10.97 -2.45 22.67
N ARG A 79 10.79 -1.66 23.74
CA ARG A 79 11.59 -1.78 24.96
C ARG A 79 11.15 -2.96 25.82
N ASP A 80 9.88 -3.32 25.75
CA ASP A 80 9.28 -4.42 26.49
C ASP A 80 8.12 -5.07 25.72
N LEU A 81 7.59 -6.17 26.29
CA LEU A 81 6.48 -6.91 25.71
C LEU A 81 5.17 -6.09 25.67
N THR A 82 4.99 -5.15 26.60
CA THR A 82 3.79 -4.32 26.67
C THR A 82 3.74 -3.33 25.51
N GLU A 83 4.86 -2.69 25.18
CA GLU A 83 5.01 -1.80 24.03
C GLU A 83 4.83 -2.54 22.71
N ALA A 84 5.41 -3.74 22.58
CA ALA A 84 5.23 -4.59 21.40
C ALA A 84 3.75 -4.99 21.21
N GLN A 85 3.06 -5.39 22.30
CA GLN A 85 1.65 -5.77 22.25
C GLN A 85 0.74 -4.59 21.92
N ALA A 86 1.03 -3.39 22.44
CA ALA A 86 0.28 -2.17 22.13
C ALA A 86 0.39 -1.79 20.65
N SER A 87 1.59 -1.87 20.08
CA SER A 87 1.81 -1.65 18.63
C SER A 87 1.03 -2.64 17.77
N ALA A 88 1.14 -3.94 18.09
CA ALA A 88 0.41 -4.98 17.37
C ALA A 88 -1.12 -4.78 17.44
N SER A 89 -1.65 -4.44 18.62
CA SER A 89 -3.08 -4.18 18.83
C SER A 89 -3.57 -2.99 18.01
N LYS A 90 -2.78 -1.91 17.94
CA LYS A 90 -3.10 -0.75 17.11
C LYS A 90 -3.15 -1.11 15.63
N LEU A 91 -2.24 -1.95 15.15
CA LEU A 91 -2.16 -2.35 13.75
C LEU A 91 -3.28 -3.35 13.39
N ALA A 92 -3.67 -4.22 14.31
CA ALA A 92 -4.86 -5.06 14.18
C ALA A 92 -6.13 -4.20 14.05
N ALA A 93 -6.31 -3.18 14.90
CA ALA A 93 -7.44 -2.26 14.80
C ALA A 93 -7.46 -1.47 13.48
N MET A 94 -6.30 -1.17 12.90
CA MET A 94 -6.23 -0.58 11.55
C MET A 94 -6.64 -1.58 10.47
N LEU A 95 -6.24 -2.85 10.56
CA LEU A 95 -6.70 -3.89 9.64
C LEU A 95 -8.22 -4.03 9.71
N ASP A 96 -8.79 -4.20 10.89
CA ASP A 96 -10.25 -4.38 11.06
C ASP A 96 -11.07 -3.20 10.50
N LYS A 97 -10.50 -2.00 10.49
CA LYS A 97 -11.17 -0.81 9.95
C LYS A 97 -11.16 -0.74 8.43
N PHE A 98 -10.14 -1.32 7.78
CA PHE A 98 -9.84 -1.05 6.37
C PHE A 98 -9.72 -2.31 5.49
N ALA A 99 -9.74 -3.51 6.08
CA ALA A 99 -9.73 -4.82 5.41
C ALA A 99 -11.12 -5.46 5.48
#